data_AF-A0A955FKQ9-F1
#
_entry.id   AF-A0A955FKQ9-F1
#
_cell.length_a   1.000
_cell.length_b   1.000
_cell.length_c   1.000
_cell.angle_alpha   90.00
_cell.angle_beta   90.00
_cell.angle_gamma   90.00
#
_symmetry.space_group_name_H-M   'P 1'
#
loop_
_entity.id
_entity.type
_entity.pdbx_description
1 polymer ?
#
loop_
_entity_poly.entity_id
_entity_poly.type
_entity_poly.pdbx_seq_one_letter_code
_entity_poly.pdbx_strand_id
1 'polypeptide(L)'
;MVPLSDIDIKESILRRKGDLLDTLLIDRTTGRNIIWATDSYSSRGKEFAPKKHITANLVTGIYSKIIQPRAAKSLQEQRFRTKEKAEVFTPLRIVDQMNKQIDWAGSRGFPDKSNWQEYVSELKLEIACGEAPFIVSRYNPTAHTGKVINIENRVGFLDRKLHVVSKYCDKPKDWLHWAKVAFKASYGYEWQGDNILIARENLLYTLIDYYKDKFGRKPSLKVQREFAEIISWNIFQMDGIKYVLPMSCKHETKVIP
;
A
#
# COMPACT_ATOMS: atom_id res chain seq x y z
N MET A 1 16.90 18.96 13.34
CA MET A 1 16.62 18.81 11.90
C MET A 1 17.42 17.61 11.44
N VAL A 2 16.80 16.46 11.18
CA VAL A 2 17.52 15.23 10.79
C VAL A 2 18.00 15.42 9.35
N PRO A 3 19.27 15.16 9.02
CA PRO A 3 19.76 15.31 7.66
C PRO A 3 18.98 14.39 6.70
N LEU A 4 18.68 14.91 5.51
CA LEU A 4 17.92 14.28 4.41
C LEU A 4 18.51 12.95 3.89
N SER A 5 19.60 12.44 4.47
CA SER A 5 20.34 11.25 4.03
C SER A 5 19.85 9.92 4.62
N ASP A 6 19.02 9.92 5.67
CA ASP A 6 18.72 8.70 6.46
C ASP A 6 17.30 8.14 6.27
N ILE A 7 16.58 8.58 5.22
CA ILE A 7 15.30 7.97 4.87
C ILE A 7 15.58 6.64 4.13
N ASP A 8 15.51 5.53 4.86
CA ASP A 8 15.71 4.17 4.34
C ASP A 8 14.47 3.61 3.61
N ILE A 9 13.53 4.47 3.22
CA ILE A 9 12.42 4.08 2.35
C ILE A 9 12.91 4.17 0.89
N LYS A 10 13.79 3.24 0.50
CA LYS A 10 14.27 3.13 -0.88
C LYS A 10 13.26 2.36 -1.74
N GLU A 11 12.05 2.90 -1.86
CA GLU A 11 10.98 2.34 -2.71
C GLU A 11 11.44 2.18 -4.18
N SER A 12 12.34 3.05 -4.64
CA SER A 12 12.89 3.06 -6.00
C SER A 12 13.72 1.81 -6.40
N ILE A 13 14.15 0.96 -5.45
CA ILE A 13 14.92 -0.25 -5.79
C ILE A 13 14.03 -1.34 -6.40
N LEU A 14 12.80 -1.52 -5.90
CA LEU A 14 11.85 -2.47 -6.49
C LEU A 14 11.49 -2.10 -7.92
N ARG A 15 11.43 -0.79 -8.20
CA ARG A 15 11.10 -0.23 -9.52
C ARG A 15 12.04 -0.63 -10.66
N ARG A 16 13.17 -1.25 -10.35
CA ARG A 16 14.20 -1.68 -11.33
C ARG A 16 14.30 -3.21 -11.45
N LYS A 17 13.42 -3.99 -10.81
CA LYS A 17 13.53 -5.46 -10.74
C LYS A 17 12.48 -6.16 -11.58
N GLY A 18 12.91 -6.68 -12.73
CA GLY A 18 12.02 -7.40 -13.64
C GLY A 18 10.81 -6.54 -14.05
N ASP A 19 9.66 -7.17 -14.05
CA ASP A 19 8.31 -6.68 -14.38
C ASP A 19 7.47 -6.35 -13.12
N LEU A 20 8.11 -6.27 -11.94
CA LEU A 20 7.39 -5.99 -10.69
C LEU A 20 6.71 -4.62 -10.74
N LEU A 21 7.40 -3.59 -11.21
CA LEU A 21 6.82 -2.24 -11.31
C LEU A 21 5.60 -2.23 -12.24
N ASP A 22 5.70 -2.88 -13.40
CA ASP A 22 4.60 -2.92 -14.36
C ASP A 22 3.39 -3.63 -13.74
N THR A 23 3.62 -4.71 -12.99
CA THR A 23 2.57 -5.41 -12.23
C THR A 23 1.97 -4.52 -11.13
N LEU A 24 2.76 -3.70 -10.44
CA LEU A 24 2.25 -2.78 -9.41
C LEU A 24 1.59 -1.53 -9.99
N LEU A 25 1.84 -1.18 -11.25
CA LEU A 25 1.18 -0.05 -11.93
C LEU A 25 -0.15 -0.44 -12.58
N ILE A 26 -0.38 -1.72 -12.87
CA ILE A 26 -1.59 -2.13 -13.58
C ILE A 26 -2.86 -1.89 -12.75
N ASP A 27 -3.85 -1.29 -13.38
CA ASP A 27 -5.24 -1.33 -12.95
C ASP A 27 -5.89 -2.56 -13.59
N ARG A 28 -6.25 -3.53 -12.75
CA ARG A 28 -6.83 -4.80 -13.17
C ARG A 28 -8.22 -4.66 -13.78
N THR A 29 -8.91 -3.55 -13.52
CA THR A 29 -10.26 -3.28 -14.07
C THR A 29 -10.19 -2.84 -15.53
N THR A 30 -9.18 -2.03 -15.88
CA THR A 30 -9.05 -1.45 -17.22
C THR A 30 -8.03 -2.18 -18.10
N GLY A 31 -7.15 -2.98 -17.52
CA GLY A 31 -6.00 -3.57 -18.22
C GLY A 31 -4.94 -2.53 -18.63
N ARG A 32 -5.05 -1.29 -18.16
CA ARG A 32 -4.07 -0.20 -18.34
C ARG A 32 -3.45 0.12 -16.98
N ASN A 33 -2.46 1.02 -16.94
CA ASN A 33 -1.91 1.45 -15.66
C ASN A 33 -2.92 2.33 -14.90
N ILE A 34 -2.75 2.45 -13.58
CA ILE A 34 -3.43 3.46 -12.78
C ILE A 34 -3.13 4.88 -13.31
N ILE A 35 -4.07 5.81 -13.13
CA ILE A 35 -3.89 7.21 -13.51
C ILE A 35 -3.37 8.04 -12.35
N TRP A 36 -2.77 9.20 -12.60
CA TRP A 36 -2.31 10.10 -11.54
C TRP A 36 -3.45 10.49 -10.59
N ALA A 37 -4.62 10.83 -11.13
CA ALA A 37 -5.80 11.31 -10.40
C ALA A 37 -5.52 12.50 -9.44
N THR A 38 -4.41 13.19 -9.67
CA THR A 38 -3.97 14.38 -8.94
C THR A 38 -3.24 15.32 -9.90
N ASP A 39 -3.29 16.62 -9.61
CA ASP A 39 -2.62 17.67 -10.38
C ASP A 39 -1.23 18.03 -9.82
N SER A 40 -0.82 17.42 -8.70
CA SER A 40 0.42 17.73 -7.96
C SER A 40 1.69 17.67 -8.81
N TYR A 41 1.66 16.94 -9.92
CA TYR A 41 2.80 16.73 -10.80
C TYR A 41 2.66 17.45 -12.15
N SER A 42 1.55 18.15 -12.41
CA SER A 42 1.22 18.71 -13.73
C SER A 42 2.27 19.71 -14.25
N SER A 43 2.98 20.41 -13.36
CA SER A 43 4.06 21.34 -13.73
C SER A 43 5.26 20.66 -14.40
N ARG A 44 5.38 19.33 -14.30
CA ARG A 44 6.44 18.54 -14.91
C ARG A 44 6.16 18.11 -16.36
N GLY A 45 4.97 18.43 -16.87
CA GLY A 45 4.59 18.22 -18.27
C GLY A 45 3.25 17.52 -18.45
N LYS A 46 2.79 17.46 -19.71
CA LYS A 46 1.45 16.95 -20.08
C LYS A 46 1.21 15.49 -19.69
N GLU A 47 2.25 14.67 -19.61
CA GLU A 47 2.15 13.26 -19.21
C GLU A 47 1.92 13.06 -17.70
N PHE A 48 2.07 14.12 -16.90
CA PHE A 48 1.76 14.13 -15.46
C PHE A 48 0.37 14.69 -15.15
N ALA A 49 -0.46 14.93 -16.17
CA ALA A 49 -1.82 15.43 -15.98
C ALA A 49 -2.71 14.41 -15.25
N PRO A 50 -3.74 14.83 -14.50
CA PRO A 50 -4.54 13.94 -13.65
C PRO A 50 -5.13 12.72 -14.35
N LYS A 51 -5.57 12.86 -15.61
CA LYS A 51 -6.19 11.78 -16.40
C LYS A 51 -5.17 10.88 -17.13
N LYS A 52 -3.87 11.15 -17.00
CA LYS A 52 -2.81 10.37 -17.65
C LYS A 52 -2.42 9.17 -16.81
N HIS A 53 -2.07 8.09 -17.49
CA HIS A 53 -1.58 6.86 -16.88
C HIS A 53 -0.16 7.04 -16.34
N ILE A 54 0.12 6.46 -15.17
CA ILE A 54 1.46 6.41 -14.60
C ILE A 54 2.24 5.31 -15.31
N THR A 55 3.25 5.66 -16.10
CA THR A 55 4.13 4.70 -16.77
C THR A 55 5.46 4.55 -16.03
N ALA A 56 6.13 3.41 -16.20
CA ALA A 56 7.39 3.12 -15.49
C ALA A 56 8.45 4.22 -15.66
N ASN A 57 8.59 4.78 -16.86
CA ASN A 57 9.54 5.85 -17.15
C ASN A 57 9.21 7.17 -16.43
N LEU A 58 7.96 7.41 -16.02
CA LEU A 58 7.56 8.61 -15.26
C LEU A 58 7.84 8.50 -13.75
N VAL A 59 8.24 7.32 -13.26
CA VAL A 59 8.50 7.05 -11.84
C VAL A 59 9.85 6.37 -11.58
N THR A 60 10.70 6.31 -12.61
CA THR A 60 12.05 5.75 -12.60
C THR A 60 13.06 6.73 -13.20
N GLY A 61 14.34 6.35 -13.26
CA GLY A 61 15.40 7.21 -13.81
C GLY A 61 15.48 8.56 -13.10
N ILE A 62 15.41 9.65 -13.88
CA ILE A 62 15.39 11.03 -13.37
C ILE A 62 14.18 11.34 -12.49
N TYR A 63 13.08 10.59 -12.65
CA TYR A 63 11.85 10.73 -11.86
C TYR A 63 11.77 9.75 -10.68
N SER A 64 12.84 9.02 -10.37
CA SER A 64 12.85 8.00 -9.31
C SER A 64 12.51 8.53 -7.90
N LYS A 65 12.56 9.84 -7.69
CA LYS A 65 12.21 10.52 -6.42
C LYS A 65 10.91 11.31 -6.50
N ILE A 66 10.11 11.15 -7.55
CA ILE A 66 8.88 11.96 -7.72
C ILE A 66 7.75 11.49 -6.79
N ILE A 67 7.50 10.19 -6.74
CA ILE A 67 6.56 9.55 -5.81
C ILE A 67 7.38 9.13 -4.60
N GLN A 68 7.06 9.73 -3.46
CA GLN A 68 7.69 9.43 -2.18
C GLN A 68 6.62 9.33 -1.09
N PRO A 69 6.89 8.51 -0.05
CA PRO A 69 6.10 8.52 1.17
C PRO A 69 5.99 9.91 1.74
N ARG A 70 4.87 10.21 2.37
CA ARG A 70 4.69 11.51 3.01
C ARG A 70 5.79 11.85 4.01
N ALA A 71 6.27 10.88 4.77
CA ALA A 71 7.36 11.07 5.72
C ALA A 71 8.63 11.67 5.09
N ALA A 72 8.80 11.52 3.77
CA ALA A 72 9.88 12.09 2.98
C ALA A 72 9.51 13.38 2.24
N LYS A 73 8.23 13.73 2.12
CA LYS A 73 7.75 14.96 1.48
C LYS A 73 8.05 16.19 2.36
N SER A 74 8.28 17.34 1.72
CA SER A 74 8.53 18.60 2.44
C SER A 74 7.31 19.01 3.29
N LEU A 75 7.53 19.68 4.43
CA LEU A 75 6.42 20.17 5.29
C LEU A 75 5.42 21.05 4.53
N GLN A 76 5.90 21.83 3.56
CA GLN A 76 5.05 22.66 2.71
C GLN A 76 4.14 21.80 1.83
N GLU A 77 4.70 20.78 1.16
CA GLU A 77 3.94 19.85 0.35
C GLU A 77 2.92 19.05 1.19
N GLN A 78 3.32 18.58 2.38
CA GLN A 78 2.42 17.89 3.29
C GLN A 78 1.22 18.75 3.69
N ARG A 79 1.44 20.02 4.04
CA ARG A 79 0.37 20.98 4.37
C ARG A 79 -0.54 21.24 3.17
N PHE A 80 0.04 21.44 2.00
CA PHE A 80 -0.71 21.66 0.76
C PHE A 80 -1.62 20.46 0.45
N ARG A 81 -1.08 19.23 0.49
CA ARG A 81 -1.87 18.02 0.21
C ARG A 81 -2.94 17.74 1.28
N THR A 82 -2.68 18.07 2.54
CA THR A 82 -3.71 17.99 3.60
C THR A 82 -4.88 18.90 3.29
N LYS A 83 -4.60 20.16 2.91
CA LYS A 83 -5.63 21.16 2.65
C LYS A 83 -6.39 20.89 1.35
N GLU A 84 -5.68 20.61 0.27
CA GLU A 84 -6.25 20.58 -1.08
C GLU A 84 -6.68 19.19 -1.54
N LYS A 85 -6.09 18.12 -0.96
CA LYS A 85 -6.32 16.73 -1.37
C LYS A 85 -6.91 15.86 -0.24
N ALA A 86 -7.22 16.46 0.91
CA ALA A 86 -7.68 15.75 2.11
C ALA A 86 -6.75 14.61 2.54
N GLU A 87 -5.46 14.72 2.23
CA GLU A 87 -4.48 13.70 2.59
C GLU A 87 -4.14 13.82 4.08
N VAL A 88 -4.71 12.93 4.90
CA VAL A 88 -4.54 12.90 6.37
C VAL A 88 -3.91 11.58 6.77
N PHE A 89 -3.03 11.61 7.77
CA PHE A 89 -2.35 10.42 8.26
C PHE A 89 -2.76 10.10 9.67
N THR A 90 -3.28 8.89 9.82
CA THR A 90 -3.61 8.32 11.12
C THR A 90 -2.32 7.98 11.86
N PRO A 91 -2.08 8.55 13.05
CA PRO A 91 -0.92 8.20 13.86
C PRO A 91 -0.90 6.69 14.15
N LEU A 92 0.29 6.09 14.19
CA LEU A 92 0.47 4.65 14.38
C LEU A 92 -0.26 4.10 15.61
N ARG A 93 -0.30 4.88 16.71
CA ARG A 93 -1.04 4.52 17.92
C ARG A 93 -2.54 4.37 17.68
N ILE A 94 -3.13 5.23 16.84
CA ILE A 94 -4.55 5.18 16.52
C ILE A 94 -4.84 3.98 15.61
N VAL A 95 -3.96 3.73 14.63
CA VAL A 95 -4.04 2.53 13.78
C VAL A 95 -4.03 1.27 14.63
N ASP A 96 -3.10 1.16 15.59
CA ASP A 96 -2.99 0.02 16.50
C ASP A 96 -4.26 -0.16 17.34
N GLN A 97 -4.77 0.92 17.93
CA GLN A 97 -5.99 0.89 18.73
C GLN A 97 -7.19 0.37 17.92
N MET A 98 -7.39 0.90 16.71
CA MET A 98 -8.51 0.52 15.85
C MET A 98 -8.38 -0.92 15.35
N ASN A 99 -7.20 -1.33 14.88
CA ASN A 99 -6.98 -2.71 14.43
C ASN A 99 -7.15 -3.73 15.57
N LYS A 100 -6.68 -3.39 16.78
CA LYS A 100 -6.92 -4.21 17.98
C LYS A 100 -8.40 -4.30 18.32
N GLN A 101 -9.12 -3.18 18.28
CA GLN A 101 -10.54 -3.18 18.57
C GLN A 101 -11.34 -4.03 17.58
N ILE A 102 -11.01 -3.99 16.28
CA ILE A 102 -11.62 -4.85 15.26
C ILE A 102 -11.32 -6.32 15.55
N ASP A 103 -10.06 -6.66 15.86
CA ASP A 103 -9.67 -8.03 16.22
C ASP A 103 -10.42 -8.54 17.48
N TRP A 104 -10.66 -7.66 18.46
CA TRP A 104 -11.27 -8.01 19.74
C TRP A 104 -12.80 -7.95 19.76
N ALA A 105 -13.40 -7.23 18.81
CA ALA A 105 -14.85 -7.16 18.67
C ALA A 105 -15.46 -8.44 18.05
N GLY A 106 -14.62 -9.32 17.50
CA GLY A 106 -15.06 -10.60 16.94
C GLY A 106 -15.36 -11.64 18.01
N SER A 107 -16.33 -12.52 17.74
CA SER A 107 -16.68 -13.66 18.61
C SER A 107 -15.63 -14.78 18.66
N ARG A 108 -14.54 -14.68 17.88
CA ARG A 108 -13.58 -15.78 17.64
C ARG A 108 -12.44 -15.86 18.66
N GLY A 109 -12.31 -14.89 19.56
CA GLY A 109 -11.21 -14.82 20.52
C GLY A 109 -9.85 -14.55 19.87
N PHE A 110 -8.79 -14.56 20.68
CA PHE A 110 -7.42 -14.37 20.16
C PHE A 110 -6.96 -15.57 19.32
N PRO A 111 -6.09 -15.36 18.31
CA PRO A 111 -5.59 -16.43 17.46
C PRO A 111 -4.72 -17.43 18.23
N ASP A 112 -5.21 -18.66 18.35
CA ASP A 112 -4.56 -19.82 18.95
C ASP A 112 -4.37 -20.97 17.93
N LYS A 113 -3.94 -22.15 18.39
CA LYS A 113 -3.68 -23.29 17.51
C LYS A 113 -4.93 -23.79 16.75
N SER A 114 -6.13 -23.51 17.26
CA SER A 114 -7.41 -24.01 16.73
C SER A 114 -8.04 -23.09 15.68
N ASN A 115 -7.78 -21.78 15.73
CA ASN A 115 -8.50 -20.77 14.93
C ASN A 115 -7.61 -19.81 14.12
N TRP A 116 -6.28 -19.92 14.20
CA TRP A 116 -5.40 -18.92 13.57
C TRP A 116 -5.55 -18.84 12.04
N GLN A 117 -5.86 -19.95 11.37
CA GLN A 117 -6.13 -19.98 9.93
C GLN A 117 -7.35 -19.13 9.57
N GLU A 118 -8.41 -19.19 10.39
CA GLU A 118 -9.63 -18.41 10.21
C GLU A 118 -9.33 -16.92 10.40
N TYR A 119 -8.56 -16.57 11.44
CA TYR A 119 -8.09 -15.21 11.66
C TYR A 119 -7.30 -14.65 10.46
N VAL A 120 -6.37 -15.44 9.91
CA VAL A 120 -5.57 -15.05 8.75
C VAL A 120 -6.43 -14.86 7.49
N SER A 121 -7.48 -15.66 7.35
CA SER A 121 -8.39 -15.68 6.19
C SER A 121 -9.47 -14.59 6.23
N GLU A 122 -9.61 -13.87 7.33
CA GLU A 122 -10.65 -12.86 7.49
C GLU A 122 -10.49 -11.69 6.50
N LEU A 123 -11.55 -11.38 5.76
CA LEU A 123 -11.56 -10.26 4.83
C LEU A 123 -11.51 -8.94 5.59
N LYS A 124 -10.54 -8.10 5.27
CA LYS A 124 -10.40 -6.74 5.81
C LYS A 124 -10.15 -5.75 4.67
N LEU A 125 -10.83 -4.61 4.75
CA LEU A 125 -10.76 -3.54 3.76
C LEU A 125 -10.43 -2.21 4.45
N GLU A 126 -9.38 -1.54 4.00
CA GLU A 126 -9.12 -0.14 4.32
C GLU A 126 -9.73 0.75 3.23
N ILE A 127 -10.75 1.54 3.59
CA ILE A 127 -11.36 2.52 2.68
C ILE A 127 -10.48 3.77 2.58
N ALA A 128 -10.33 4.35 1.38
CA ALA A 128 -9.49 5.53 1.14
C ALA A 128 -8.09 5.38 1.76
N CYS A 129 -7.40 4.30 1.40
CA CYS A 129 -6.27 3.79 2.15
C CYS A 129 -4.99 4.63 2.06
N GLY A 130 -4.91 5.66 1.19
CA GLY A 130 -3.69 6.44 1.04
C GLY A 130 -2.46 5.56 0.80
N GLU A 131 -1.47 5.62 1.71
CA GLU A 131 -0.23 4.81 1.67
C GLU A 131 -0.39 3.43 2.36
N ALA A 132 -1.62 3.03 2.67
CA ALA A 132 -2.06 1.81 3.36
C ALA A 132 -1.61 1.61 4.82
N PRO A 133 -1.68 2.64 5.69
CA PRO A 133 -1.19 2.54 7.07
C PRO A 133 -1.97 1.54 7.94
N PHE A 134 -3.27 1.31 7.69
CA PHE A 134 -4.01 0.28 8.43
C PHE A 134 -3.75 -1.13 7.91
N ILE A 135 -3.39 -1.30 6.64
CA ILE A 135 -2.99 -2.61 6.10
C ILE A 135 -1.59 -3.00 6.60
N VAL A 136 -0.59 -2.14 6.37
CA VAL A 136 0.81 -2.38 6.72
C VAL A 136 1.49 -1.12 7.27
N SER A 137 2.26 -1.27 8.33
CA SER A 137 2.90 -0.17 9.06
C SER A 137 4.42 -0.18 8.89
N ARG A 138 4.90 -0.02 7.65
CA ARG A 138 6.35 -0.06 7.37
C ARG A 138 7.12 1.13 7.94
N TYR A 139 6.49 2.29 8.05
CA TYR A 139 7.07 3.50 8.62
C TYR A 139 5.99 4.27 9.36
N ASN A 140 6.40 5.15 10.27
CA ASN A 140 5.46 6.06 10.92
C ASN A 140 5.24 7.28 10.02
N PRO A 141 4.05 7.46 9.45
CA PRO A 141 3.80 8.56 8.51
C PRO A 141 3.84 9.94 9.17
N THR A 142 3.69 10.02 10.50
CA THR A 142 3.76 11.29 11.25
C THR A 142 5.15 11.57 11.81
N ALA A 143 6.05 10.58 11.79
CA ALA A 143 7.44 10.77 12.15
C ALA A 143 8.23 11.18 10.90
N HIS A 144 8.74 12.41 10.88
CA HIS A 144 9.62 12.97 9.83
C HIS A 144 11.03 12.32 9.81
N THR A 145 11.08 11.01 9.99
CA THR A 145 12.30 10.22 10.11
C THR A 145 12.44 9.24 8.95
N GLY A 146 11.33 8.82 8.33
CA GLY A 146 11.35 7.80 7.28
C GLY A 146 12.00 6.48 7.70
N LYS A 147 12.08 6.21 9.01
CA LYS A 147 12.67 4.98 9.53
C LYS A 147 11.69 3.82 9.38
N VAL A 148 12.21 2.70 8.90
CA VAL A 148 11.44 1.45 8.84
C VAL A 148 11.17 0.98 10.27
N ILE A 149 9.90 0.68 10.56
CA ILE A 149 9.47 0.12 11.84
C ILE A 149 9.86 -1.35 11.86
N ASN A 150 10.52 -1.77 12.96
CA ASN A 150 10.85 -3.17 13.19
C ASN A 150 9.57 -4.02 13.19
N ILE A 151 9.68 -5.26 12.73
CA ILE A 151 8.54 -6.16 12.51
C ILE A 151 7.66 -6.30 13.76
N GLU A 152 8.24 -6.51 14.94
CA GLU A 152 7.53 -6.67 16.21
C GLU A 152 6.67 -5.46 16.62
N ASN A 153 6.95 -4.29 16.05
CA ASN A 153 6.25 -3.03 16.35
C ASN A 153 5.27 -2.62 15.25
N ARG A 154 5.07 -3.45 14.21
CA ARG A 154 4.13 -3.16 13.13
C ARG A 154 2.71 -3.52 13.54
N VAL A 155 1.75 -2.67 13.17
CA VAL A 155 0.39 -2.72 13.73
C VAL A 155 -0.71 -2.82 12.67
N GLY A 156 -0.34 -2.84 11.38
CA GLY A 156 -1.28 -3.03 10.28
C GLY A 156 -1.99 -4.38 10.39
N PHE A 157 -3.22 -4.49 9.90
CA PHE A 157 -3.96 -5.74 10.04
C PHE A 157 -3.32 -6.88 9.22
N LEU A 158 -2.61 -6.58 8.12
CA LEU A 158 -1.82 -7.58 7.41
C LEU A 158 -0.54 -7.93 8.17
N ASP A 159 0.13 -6.96 8.80
CA ASP A 159 1.27 -7.23 9.69
C ASP A 159 0.87 -8.20 10.81
N ARG A 160 -0.28 -7.97 11.45
CA ARG A 160 -0.83 -8.83 12.51
C ARG A 160 -1.13 -10.24 12.01
N LYS A 161 -1.72 -10.38 10.81
CA LYS A 161 -1.87 -11.69 10.14
C LYS A 161 -0.52 -12.36 9.91
N LEU A 162 0.48 -11.64 9.41
CA LEU A 162 1.81 -12.19 9.13
C LEU A 162 2.60 -12.56 10.40
N HIS A 163 2.37 -11.88 11.53
CA HIS A 163 2.85 -12.34 12.83
C HIS A 163 2.26 -13.69 13.21
N VAL A 164 0.95 -13.85 13.06
CA VAL A 164 0.25 -15.10 13.32
C VAL A 164 0.76 -16.22 12.40
N VAL A 165 0.89 -15.96 11.09
CA VAL A 165 1.49 -16.90 10.14
C VAL A 165 2.92 -17.28 10.55
N SER A 166 3.74 -16.30 10.91
CA SER A 166 5.15 -16.53 11.31
C SER A 166 5.28 -17.30 12.63
N LYS A 167 4.27 -17.19 13.52
CA LYS A 167 4.19 -17.95 14.77
C LYS A 167 3.84 -19.42 14.53
N TYR A 168 2.97 -19.73 13.58
CA TYR A 168 2.45 -21.10 13.38
C TYR A 168 3.05 -21.85 12.18
N CYS A 169 3.81 -21.17 11.29
CA CYS A 169 4.42 -21.78 10.12
C CYS A 169 5.96 -21.66 10.16
N ASP A 170 6.65 -22.79 10.30
CA ASP A 170 8.12 -22.85 10.32
C ASP A 170 8.76 -23.24 8.98
N LYS A 171 7.98 -23.79 8.05
CA LYS A 171 8.47 -24.18 6.73
C LYS A 171 8.15 -23.10 5.70
N PRO A 172 9.08 -22.75 4.80
CA PRO A 172 8.85 -21.74 3.76
C PRO A 172 7.59 -21.99 2.91
N LYS A 173 7.29 -23.26 2.61
CA LYS A 173 6.11 -23.63 1.79
C LYS A 173 4.81 -23.27 2.51
N ASP A 174 4.68 -23.66 3.78
CA ASP A 174 3.48 -23.46 4.58
C ASP A 174 3.31 -21.97 4.90
N TRP A 175 4.41 -21.29 5.22
CA TRP A 175 4.41 -19.84 5.44
C TRP A 175 3.94 -19.07 4.20
N LEU A 176 4.46 -19.40 3.01
CA LEU A 176 4.06 -18.74 1.76
C LEU A 176 2.61 -19.04 1.40
N HIS A 177 2.11 -20.24 1.70
CA HIS A 177 0.70 -20.57 1.49
C HIS A 177 -0.21 -19.67 2.33
N TRP A 178 0.02 -19.59 3.65
CA TRP A 178 -0.81 -18.78 4.54
C TRP A 178 -0.58 -17.28 4.40
N ALA A 179 0.62 -16.84 4.02
CA ALA A 179 0.85 -15.46 3.63
C ALA A 179 0.03 -15.09 2.38
N LYS A 180 -0.06 -15.96 1.35
CA LYS A 180 -0.94 -15.70 0.20
C LYS A 180 -2.39 -15.55 0.62
N VAL A 181 -2.87 -16.39 1.55
CA VAL A 181 -4.23 -16.27 2.11
C VAL A 181 -4.41 -14.92 2.81
N ALA A 182 -3.45 -14.52 3.66
CA ALA A 182 -3.47 -13.23 4.35
C ALA A 182 -3.58 -12.04 3.37
N PHE A 183 -2.76 -12.05 2.32
CA PHE A 183 -2.75 -11.01 1.29
C PHE A 183 -4.05 -11.01 0.47
N LYS A 184 -4.54 -12.19 0.08
CA LYS A 184 -5.82 -12.33 -0.63
C LYS A 184 -7.00 -11.82 0.20
N ALA A 185 -6.92 -11.89 1.53
CA ALA A 185 -7.94 -11.42 2.45
C ALA A 185 -7.71 -9.97 2.94
N SER A 186 -6.83 -9.20 2.29
CA SER A 186 -6.46 -7.84 2.70
C SER A 186 -6.62 -6.89 1.52
N TYR A 187 -7.51 -5.92 1.65
CA TYR A 187 -7.94 -5.03 0.58
C TYR A 187 -7.78 -3.57 0.95
N GLY A 188 -7.68 -2.72 -0.06
CA GLY A 188 -7.74 -1.28 0.08
C GLY A 188 -8.10 -0.61 -1.23
N TYR A 189 -8.71 0.57 -1.18
CA TYR A 189 -8.87 1.40 -2.36
C TYR A 189 -8.50 2.84 -2.07
N GLU A 190 -8.04 3.54 -3.09
CA GLU A 190 -7.62 4.93 -3.01
C GLU A 190 -7.88 5.65 -4.35
N TRP A 191 -8.13 6.95 -4.29
CA TRP A 191 -8.34 7.80 -5.46
C TRP A 191 -7.01 8.11 -6.16
N GLN A 192 -6.01 8.58 -5.41
CA GLN A 192 -4.76 9.10 -5.98
C GLN A 192 -3.80 7.97 -6.40
N GLY A 193 -3.34 8.00 -7.65
CA GLY A 193 -2.52 6.91 -8.19
C GLY A 193 -1.11 6.83 -7.60
N ASP A 194 -0.54 7.95 -7.18
CA ASP A 194 0.74 7.97 -6.48
C ASP A 194 0.66 7.27 -5.12
N ASN A 195 -0.42 7.51 -4.37
CA ASN A 195 -0.69 6.83 -3.11
C ASN A 195 -0.93 5.32 -3.31
N ILE A 196 -1.69 4.92 -4.34
CA ILE A 196 -1.87 3.50 -4.71
C ILE A 196 -0.52 2.83 -4.96
N LEU A 197 0.38 3.46 -5.72
CA LEU A 197 1.70 2.87 -5.99
C LEU A 197 2.49 2.67 -4.68
N ILE A 198 2.51 3.66 -3.78
CA ILE A 198 3.18 3.55 -2.49
C ILE A 198 2.56 2.45 -1.63
N ALA A 199 1.24 2.39 -1.54
CA ALA A 199 0.54 1.33 -0.81
C ALA A 199 0.91 -0.06 -1.32
N ARG A 200 0.90 -0.24 -2.65
CA ARG A 200 1.28 -1.51 -3.30
C ARG A 200 2.75 -1.88 -3.05
N GLU A 201 3.67 -0.91 -3.12
CA GLU A 201 5.07 -1.09 -2.77
C GLU A 201 5.24 -1.46 -1.29
N ASN A 202 4.51 -0.81 -0.38
CA ASN A 202 4.51 -1.10 1.04
C ASN A 202 4.08 -2.54 1.34
N LEU A 203 3.02 -3.04 0.71
CA LEU A 203 2.59 -4.43 0.86
C LEU A 203 3.67 -5.41 0.33
N LEU A 204 4.26 -5.15 -0.83
CA LEU A 204 5.27 -6.04 -1.41
C LEU A 204 6.56 -6.06 -0.58
N TYR A 205 7.02 -4.92 -0.08
CA TYR A 205 8.15 -4.90 0.84
C TYR A 205 7.81 -5.57 2.17
N THR A 206 6.58 -5.47 2.67
CA THR A 206 6.17 -6.16 3.90
C THR A 206 6.31 -7.68 3.75
N LEU A 207 5.92 -8.27 2.61
CA LEU A 207 6.20 -9.67 2.32
C LEU A 207 7.70 -9.99 2.43
N ILE A 208 8.53 -9.16 1.79
CA ILE A 208 9.98 -9.36 1.74
C ILE A 208 10.59 -9.26 3.15
N ASP A 209 10.15 -8.29 3.94
CA ASP A 209 10.61 -8.03 5.30
C ASP A 209 10.30 -9.24 6.20
N TYR A 210 9.04 -9.67 6.27
CA TYR A 210 8.64 -10.81 7.11
C TYR A 210 9.27 -12.13 6.66
N TYR A 211 9.36 -12.38 5.35
CA TYR A 211 9.99 -13.60 4.86
C TYR A 211 11.50 -13.63 5.16
N LYS A 212 12.17 -12.47 5.05
CA LYS A 212 13.59 -12.33 5.40
C LYS A 212 13.82 -12.51 6.90
N ASP A 213 12.95 -11.95 7.73
CA ASP A 213 13.00 -12.11 9.18
C ASP A 213 12.85 -13.58 9.60
N LYS A 214 11.84 -14.27 9.08
CA LYS A 214 11.59 -15.68 9.42
C LYS A 214 12.65 -16.66 8.89
N PHE A 215 13.20 -16.43 7.70
CA PHE A 215 14.03 -17.42 6.99
C PHE A 215 15.46 -16.96 6.65
N GLY A 216 15.87 -15.77 7.08
CA GLY A 216 17.21 -15.21 6.84
C GLY A 216 17.52 -14.83 5.38
N ARG A 217 16.57 -14.95 4.45
CA ARG A 217 16.76 -14.69 3.02
C ARG A 217 15.51 -14.07 2.38
N LYS A 218 15.67 -13.40 1.25
CA LYS A 218 14.53 -12.84 0.49
C LYS A 218 13.77 -13.94 -0.26
N PRO A 219 12.46 -13.78 -0.48
CA PRO A 219 11.71 -14.67 -1.38
C PRO A 219 12.23 -14.52 -2.81
N SER A 220 12.08 -15.56 -3.63
CA SER A 220 12.50 -15.50 -5.04
C SER A 220 11.72 -14.44 -5.82
N LEU A 221 12.25 -13.98 -6.95
CA LEU A 221 11.53 -13.04 -7.82
C LEU A 221 10.20 -13.61 -8.33
N LYS A 222 10.13 -14.94 -8.54
CA LYS A 222 8.87 -15.62 -8.90
C LYS A 222 7.81 -15.43 -7.80
N VAL A 223 8.18 -15.65 -6.53
CA VAL A 223 7.26 -15.43 -5.41
C VAL A 223 6.88 -13.95 -5.30
N GLN A 224 7.83 -13.03 -5.45
CA GLN A 224 7.52 -11.59 -5.41
C GLN A 224 6.51 -11.19 -6.50
N ARG A 225 6.59 -11.76 -7.70
CA ARG A 225 5.61 -11.54 -8.79
C ARG A 225 4.23 -12.06 -8.45
N GLU A 226 4.14 -13.28 -7.92
CA GLU A 226 2.86 -13.88 -7.50
C GLU A 226 2.15 -13.00 -6.47
N PHE A 227 2.88 -12.41 -5.53
CA PHE A 227 2.30 -11.49 -4.56
C PHE A 227 2.03 -10.10 -5.14
N ALA A 228 2.89 -9.57 -6.03
CA ALA A 228 2.63 -8.32 -6.73
C ALA A 228 1.32 -8.38 -7.52
N GLU A 229 1.02 -9.53 -8.14
CA GLU A 229 -0.25 -9.77 -8.81
C GLU A 229 -1.43 -9.71 -7.83
N ILE A 230 -1.39 -10.43 -6.71
CA ILE A 230 -2.44 -10.36 -5.66
C ILE A 230 -2.63 -8.92 -5.18
N ILE A 231 -1.53 -8.22 -4.89
CA ILE A 231 -1.54 -6.82 -4.44
C ILE A 231 -2.22 -5.92 -5.47
N SER A 232 -1.92 -6.08 -6.76
CA SER A 232 -2.52 -5.27 -7.83
C SER A 232 -4.02 -5.49 -8.02
N TRP A 233 -4.55 -6.66 -7.62
CA TRP A 233 -5.98 -6.93 -7.57
C TRP A 233 -6.64 -6.33 -6.32
N ASN A 234 -5.96 -6.43 -5.17
CA ASN A 234 -6.58 -6.14 -3.87
C ASN A 234 -6.42 -4.70 -3.40
N ILE A 235 -5.39 -3.99 -3.88
CA ILE A 235 -5.18 -2.56 -3.65
C ILE A 235 -5.46 -1.84 -4.96
N PHE A 236 -6.63 -1.23 -5.11
CA PHE A 236 -7.11 -0.77 -6.42
C PHE A 236 -7.55 0.70 -6.42
N GLN A 237 -7.44 1.34 -7.58
CA GLN A 237 -7.77 2.74 -7.75
C GLN A 237 -9.27 2.93 -7.97
N MET A 238 -9.92 3.78 -7.16
CA MET A 238 -11.38 3.90 -7.16
C MET A 238 -11.86 5.27 -6.66
N ASP A 239 -12.93 5.78 -7.28
CA ASP A 239 -13.82 6.77 -6.68
C ASP A 239 -14.72 6.06 -5.66
N GLY A 240 -14.38 6.19 -4.38
CA GLY A 240 -15.10 5.54 -3.29
C GLY A 240 -16.53 6.06 -3.06
N ILE A 241 -16.90 7.21 -3.63
CA ILE A 241 -18.26 7.77 -3.52
C ILE A 241 -19.15 7.24 -4.64
N LYS A 242 -18.62 7.21 -5.86
CA LYS A 242 -19.38 6.85 -7.06
C LYS A 242 -19.21 5.40 -7.49
N TYR A 243 -18.32 4.66 -6.85
CA TYR A 243 -18.01 3.27 -7.15
C TYR A 243 -17.54 3.02 -8.60
N VAL A 244 -16.75 3.96 -9.12
CA VAL A 244 -16.21 3.91 -10.49
C VAL A 244 -14.73 4.26 -10.52
N LEU A 245 -14.10 4.19 -11.69
CA LEU A 245 -12.74 4.68 -11.86
C LEU A 245 -12.68 6.20 -11.64
N PRO A 246 -11.64 6.73 -10.97
CA PRO A 246 -11.48 8.15 -10.79
C PRO A 246 -11.56 8.91 -12.12
N MET A 247 -12.28 10.03 -12.09
CA MET A 247 -12.44 10.93 -13.25
C MET A 247 -13.10 10.30 -14.49
N SER A 248 -13.80 9.16 -14.36
CA SER A 248 -14.49 8.48 -15.48
C SER A 248 -15.91 8.98 -15.75
N CYS A 249 -16.57 9.60 -14.77
CA CYS A 249 -17.92 10.14 -14.95
C CYS A 249 -17.97 11.25 -16.01
N LYS A 250 -19.00 11.21 -16.86
CA LYS A 250 -19.35 12.29 -17.79
C LYS A 250 -20.53 13.06 -17.21
N HIS A 251 -20.47 14.39 -17.24
CA HIS A 251 -21.62 15.21 -16.89
C HIS A 251 -22.53 15.29 -18.12
N GLU A 252 -23.77 14.81 -18.01
CA GLU A 252 -24.79 15.04 -19.01
C GLU A 252 -25.55 16.31 -18.65
N THR A 253 -25.45 17.34 -19.50
CA THR A 253 -26.28 18.53 -19.39
C THR A 253 -27.61 18.24 -20.10
N LYS A 254 -28.67 17.92 -19.34
CA LYS A 254 -30.03 17.88 -19.91
C LYS A 254 -30.62 19.29 -19.83
N VAL A 255 -30.94 19.85 -20.98
CA VAL A 255 -31.82 21.02 -21.06
C VAL A 255 -33.23 20.49 -20.75
N ILE A 256 -33.79 20.89 -19.61
CA ILE A 256 -35.18 20.57 -19.28
C ILE A 256 -36.06 21.51 -20.13
N PRO A 257 -37.00 20.98 -20.94
CA PRO A 257 -37.89 21.79 -21.78
C PRO A 257 -38.73 22.79 -21.00
#